data_AF-A0A3M1Q3E8-F1
#
_entry.id   AF-A0A3M1Q3E8-F1
#
_cell.length_a   1.000
_cell.length_b   1.000
_cell.length_c   1.000
_cell.angle_alpha   90.00
_cell.angle_beta   90.00
_cell.angle_gamma   90.00
#
_symmetry.space_group_name_H-M   'P 1'
#
loop_
_entity.id
_entity.type
_entity.pdbx_description
1 polymer ?
#
loop_
_entity_poly.entity_id
_entity_poly.type
_entity_poly.pdbx_seq_one_letter_code
_entity_poly.pdbx_strand_id
1 'polypeptide(L)'
;MAVFSWRRRTTRHFGEQWVPFAELRLESAEGRWRAFSVQVDTGAVISLLARSAADLLGVQLQSGEPIELAGVGGASRRYFVHQLSARVGDVPAFPLRIAFAEREEVPNLLGRLDVLDRFQLDFDASLEETRLTGPWLDANERKIWRHLLEVENTVLEKWKKQPLGGRVDEAAKRFLNRADSLVAAAAGLWKLHRRSELPLIIRALFELSVQFEYMMKDPEPRAALYLDFAHITNYRLARAWTQSPGTIGKRLRDSPRRPNGERRYRVEYERVRRHYEAKKGSGNVRGHWYPGNLRQLAKEVDRVAEYETIYATYCAWAHGDPWARDLPSEPRDARRSGIEGGLWHPIAYWARLLKSIADAKKIVLSADAYKTLEVAAKGMVQD
;
A
#
# COMPACT_ATOMS: atom_id res chain seq x y z
N MET A 1 -12.39 11.28 -17.19
CA MET A 1 -10.97 11.66 -17.09
C MET A 1 -10.77 12.86 -17.98
N ALA A 2 -10.21 13.95 -17.47
CA ALA A 2 -9.89 15.14 -18.27
C ALA A 2 -8.38 15.17 -18.54
N VAL A 3 -7.98 15.45 -19.79
CA VAL A 3 -6.58 15.52 -20.21
C VAL A 3 -6.32 16.87 -20.86
N PHE A 4 -5.21 17.50 -20.50
CA PHE A 4 -4.86 18.85 -20.94
C PHE A 4 -3.39 18.94 -21.34
N SER A 5 -3.11 19.43 -22.54
CA SER A 5 -1.74 19.66 -23.00
C SER A 5 -1.07 20.78 -22.21
N TRP A 6 0.22 20.58 -21.92
CA TRP A 6 1.10 21.59 -21.34
C TRP A 6 1.29 22.73 -22.33
N ARG A 7 1.75 23.87 -21.81
CA ARG A 7 2.01 25.06 -22.63
C ARG A 7 3.43 25.56 -22.41
N ARG A 8 4.04 26.08 -23.47
CA ARG A 8 5.33 26.75 -23.36
C ARG A 8 5.16 28.12 -22.73
N ARG A 9 6.03 28.44 -21.79
CA ARG A 9 6.11 29.75 -21.16
C ARG A 9 7.56 30.20 -21.14
N THR A 10 7.82 31.38 -21.66
CA THR A 10 9.14 32.01 -21.54
C THR A 10 9.37 32.45 -20.11
N THR A 11 10.46 31.99 -19.51
CA THR A 11 10.91 32.38 -18.18
C THR A 11 12.10 33.32 -18.30
N ARG A 12 12.26 34.23 -17.32
CA ARG A 12 13.33 35.24 -17.33
C ARG A 12 14.74 34.62 -17.35
N HIS A 13 14.92 33.48 -16.69
CA HIS A 13 16.24 32.90 -16.43
C HIS A 13 16.47 31.54 -17.07
N PHE A 14 15.41 30.84 -17.52
CA PHE A 14 15.50 29.46 -18.00
C PHE A 14 14.94 29.27 -19.42
N GLY A 15 14.68 30.36 -20.16
CA GLY A 15 14.14 30.27 -21.52
C GLY A 15 12.71 29.73 -21.56
N GLU A 16 12.34 29.07 -22.66
CA GLU A 16 11.04 28.40 -22.80
C GLU A 16 10.99 27.16 -21.92
N GLN A 17 9.96 27.09 -21.07
CA GLN A 17 9.68 25.96 -20.20
C GLN A 17 8.28 25.44 -20.46
N TRP A 18 8.10 24.12 -20.44
CA TRP A 18 6.78 23.53 -20.46
C TRP A 18 6.15 23.61 -19.07
N VAL A 19 4.90 24.04 -19.03
CA VAL A 19 4.15 24.27 -17.79
C VAL A 19 2.84 23.49 -17.87
N PRO A 20 2.47 22.77 -16.80
CA PRO A 20 1.20 22.05 -16.75
C PRO A 20 0.01 23.01 -16.68
N PHE A 21 -1.02 22.74 -17.48
CA PHE A 21 -2.24 23.53 -17.55
C PHE A 21 -3.49 22.66 -17.45
N ALA A 22 -4.59 23.26 -17.04
CA ALA A 22 -5.93 22.70 -17.12
C ALA A 22 -6.94 23.76 -17.61
N GLU A 23 -8.11 23.31 -18.05
CA GLU A 23 -9.28 24.16 -18.26
C GLU A 23 -10.20 24.07 -17.05
N LEU A 24 -10.37 25.19 -16.36
CA LEU A 24 -11.31 25.35 -15.25
C LEU A 24 -12.52 26.15 -15.74
N ARG A 25 -13.71 25.56 -15.68
CA ARG A 25 -14.95 26.26 -15.99
C ARG A 25 -15.60 26.74 -14.71
N LEU A 26 -15.92 28.01 -14.62
CA LEU A 26 -16.58 28.64 -13.48
C LEU A 26 -17.92 29.21 -13.91
N GLU A 27 -18.94 29.04 -13.07
CA GLU A 27 -20.26 29.65 -13.27
C GLU A 27 -20.23 31.11 -12.83
N SER A 28 -20.65 32.01 -13.71
CA SER A 28 -20.79 33.44 -13.41
C SER A 28 -22.03 33.71 -12.53
N ALA A 29 -22.12 34.92 -11.99
CA ALA A 29 -23.29 35.39 -11.24
C ALA A 29 -24.61 35.34 -12.05
N GLU A 30 -24.52 35.27 -13.38
CA GLU A 30 -25.65 35.14 -14.29
C GLU A 30 -25.94 33.68 -14.72
N GLY A 31 -25.28 32.70 -14.11
CA GLY A 31 -25.43 31.27 -14.44
C GLY A 31 -24.73 30.83 -15.73
N ARG A 32 -23.81 31.66 -16.28
CA ARG A 32 -23.07 31.34 -17.52
C ARG A 32 -21.72 30.70 -17.18
N TRP A 33 -21.39 29.60 -17.84
CA TRP A 33 -20.09 28.96 -17.67
C TRP A 33 -19.00 29.69 -18.47
N ARG A 34 -17.91 30.06 -17.79
CA ARG A 34 -16.72 30.70 -18.37
C ARG A 34 -15.51 29.79 -18.20
N ALA A 35 -14.78 29.53 -19.28
CA ALA A 35 -13.58 28.71 -19.26
C ALA A 35 -12.33 29.56 -19.01
N PHE A 36 -11.51 29.14 -18.05
CA PHE A 36 -10.24 29.74 -17.70
C PHE A 36 -9.12 28.73 -17.92
N SER A 37 -8.08 29.14 -18.65
CA SER A 37 -6.85 28.38 -18.68
C SER A 37 -6.04 28.69 -17.43
N VAL A 38 -5.80 27.66 -16.62
CA VAL A 38 -5.14 27.77 -15.31
C VAL A 38 -3.90 26.90 -15.32
N GLN A 39 -2.79 27.44 -14.83
CA GLN A 39 -1.58 26.67 -14.58
C GLN A 39 -1.82 25.79 -13.34
N VAL A 40 -1.52 24.50 -13.43
CA VAL A 40 -1.69 23.59 -12.29
C VAL A 40 -0.48 23.72 -11.37
N ASP A 41 -0.71 24.14 -10.12
CA ASP A 41 0.34 24.43 -9.15
C ASP A 41 0.02 23.78 -7.80
N THR A 42 0.62 22.62 -7.55
CA THR A 42 0.46 21.88 -6.28
C THR A 42 1.11 22.60 -5.09
N GLY A 43 1.98 23.59 -5.34
CA GLY A 43 2.55 24.48 -4.33
C GLY A 43 1.59 25.58 -3.88
N ALA A 44 0.58 25.91 -4.69
CA ALA A 44 -0.45 26.87 -4.33
C ALA A 44 -1.51 26.23 -3.42
N VAL A 45 -1.75 26.85 -2.25
CA VAL A 45 -2.78 26.36 -1.31
C VAL A 45 -4.18 26.45 -1.93
N ILE A 46 -4.53 27.57 -2.56
CA ILE A 46 -5.84 27.84 -3.15
C ILE A 46 -5.71 28.19 -4.63
N SER A 47 -6.74 27.91 -5.42
CA SER A 47 -6.83 28.38 -6.80
C SER A 47 -6.92 29.91 -6.84
N LEU A 48 -6.29 30.51 -7.85
CA LEU A 48 -6.06 31.95 -7.91
C LEU A 48 -6.36 32.46 -9.32
N LEU A 49 -7.10 33.55 -9.44
CA LEU A 49 -7.32 34.25 -10.70
C LEU A 49 -7.03 35.75 -10.59
N ALA A 50 -6.69 36.36 -11.73
CA ALA A 50 -6.54 37.80 -11.85
C ALA A 50 -7.88 38.54 -11.60
N ARG A 51 -7.80 39.84 -11.30
CA ARG A 51 -8.97 40.69 -11.04
C ARG A 51 -9.97 40.66 -12.20
N SER A 52 -9.50 40.75 -13.44
CA SER A 52 -10.33 40.68 -14.66
C SER A 52 -11.22 39.43 -14.74
N ALA A 53 -10.82 38.31 -14.11
CA ALA A 53 -11.66 37.13 -14.04
C ALA A 53 -12.89 37.33 -13.13
N ALA A 54 -12.74 38.08 -12.03
CA ALA A 54 -13.87 38.44 -11.15
C ALA A 54 -14.88 39.30 -11.92
N ASP A 55 -14.39 40.30 -12.65
CA ASP A 55 -15.20 41.18 -13.49
C ASP A 55 -15.95 40.36 -14.56
N LEU A 56 -15.27 39.43 -15.25
CA LEU A 56 -15.87 38.55 -16.26
C LEU A 56 -16.96 37.62 -15.69
N LEU A 57 -16.80 37.21 -14.44
CA LEU A 57 -17.75 36.35 -13.73
C LEU A 57 -18.89 37.15 -13.07
N GLY A 58 -18.86 38.48 -13.12
CA GLY A 58 -19.83 39.35 -12.43
C GLY A 58 -19.73 39.25 -10.90
N VAL A 59 -18.57 38.88 -10.38
CA VAL A 59 -18.32 38.76 -8.94
C VAL A 59 -17.85 40.11 -8.40
N GLN A 60 -18.55 40.62 -7.38
CA GLN A 60 -18.09 41.82 -6.66
C GLN A 60 -16.87 41.46 -5.82
N LEU A 61 -15.68 41.88 -6.25
CA LEU A 61 -14.41 41.48 -5.64
C LEU A 61 -14.40 41.60 -4.11
N GLN A 62 -14.82 42.75 -3.58
CA GLN A 62 -14.76 43.09 -2.15
C GLN A 62 -15.82 42.40 -1.28
N SER A 63 -16.80 41.69 -1.87
CA SER A 63 -17.76 40.91 -1.08
C SER A 63 -17.19 39.57 -0.60
N GLY A 64 -16.03 39.15 -1.13
CA GLY A 64 -15.33 37.95 -0.69
C GLY A 64 -14.54 38.16 0.60
N GLU A 65 -14.09 37.05 1.19
CA GLU A 65 -13.27 37.07 2.40
C GLU A 65 -11.86 37.59 2.07
N PRO A 66 -11.40 38.72 2.65
CA PRO A 66 -10.08 39.25 2.36
C PRO A 66 -9.01 38.35 2.98
N ILE A 67 -8.03 37.95 2.18
CA ILE A 67 -6.87 37.18 2.65
C ILE A 67 -5.56 37.82 2.15
N GLU A 68 -4.49 37.49 2.83
CA GLU A 68 -3.13 37.80 2.41
C GLU A 68 -2.37 36.51 2.08
N LEU A 69 -1.77 36.45 0.90
CA LEU A 69 -0.92 35.34 0.49
C LEU A 69 0.49 35.85 0.21
N ALA A 70 1.48 35.16 0.76
CA ALA A 70 2.88 35.39 0.49
C ALA A 70 3.43 34.30 -0.43
N GLY A 71 4.11 34.69 -1.50
CA GLY A 71 4.89 33.77 -2.34
C GLY A 71 6.24 33.45 -1.70
N VAL A 72 7.04 32.61 -2.39
CA VAL A 72 8.41 32.24 -1.96
C VAL A 72 9.32 33.46 -1.73
N GLY A 73 9.06 34.57 -2.43
CA GLY A 73 9.78 35.84 -2.26
C GLY A 73 9.32 36.73 -1.10
N GLY A 74 8.40 36.26 -0.24
CA GLY A 74 7.96 36.97 0.98
C GLY A 74 7.04 38.17 0.79
N ALA A 75 6.86 38.65 -0.45
CA ALA A 75 5.92 39.73 -0.73
C ALA A 75 4.47 39.25 -0.51
N SER A 76 3.82 39.82 0.51
CA SER A 76 2.38 39.62 0.75
C SER A 76 1.56 40.40 -0.28
N ARG A 77 0.51 39.77 -0.79
CA ARG A 77 -0.45 40.39 -1.71
C ARG A 77 -1.86 40.12 -1.19
N ARG A 78 -2.76 41.07 -1.44
CA ARG A 78 -4.15 41.00 -1.03
C ARG A 78 -5.01 40.28 -2.09
N TYR A 79 -5.85 39.38 -1.63
CA TYR A 79 -6.81 38.63 -2.42
C TYR A 79 -8.17 38.60 -1.72
N PHE A 80 -9.21 38.21 -2.45
CA PHE A 80 -10.55 38.01 -1.93
C PHE A 80 -11.04 36.61 -2.30
N VAL A 81 -11.41 35.81 -1.30
CA VAL A 81 -11.87 34.43 -1.49
C VAL A 81 -13.37 34.43 -1.72
N HIS A 82 -13.79 33.73 -2.78
CA HIS A 82 -15.17 33.50 -3.15
C HIS A 82 -15.42 32.01 -3.30
N GLN A 83 -16.65 31.56 -3.08
CA GLN A 83 -17.06 30.19 -3.36
C GLN A 83 -17.91 30.17 -4.64
N LEU A 84 -17.42 29.49 -5.67
CA LEU A 84 -18.09 29.38 -6.97
C LEU A 84 -18.37 27.92 -7.34
N SER A 85 -19.31 27.73 -8.26
CA SER A 85 -19.57 26.44 -8.91
C SER A 85 -18.54 26.23 -10.01
N ALA A 86 -17.80 25.12 -9.96
CA ALA A 86 -16.69 24.81 -10.85
C ALA A 86 -16.89 23.48 -11.57
N ARG A 87 -16.34 23.37 -12.79
CA ARG A 87 -16.26 22.13 -13.58
C ARG A 87 -14.89 21.99 -14.21
N VAL A 88 -14.42 20.75 -14.31
CA VAL A 88 -13.20 20.38 -15.02
C VAL A 88 -13.52 19.19 -15.92
N GLY A 89 -13.34 19.36 -17.24
CA GLY A 89 -13.78 18.37 -18.23
C GLY A 89 -15.26 18.03 -18.07
N ASP A 90 -15.59 16.73 -18.07
CA ASP A 90 -16.96 16.21 -17.97
C ASP A 90 -17.39 15.89 -16.52
N VAL A 91 -16.63 16.33 -15.52
CA VAL A 91 -16.96 16.04 -14.11
C VAL A 91 -18.13 16.93 -13.64
N PRO A 92 -19.08 16.39 -12.84
CA PRO A 92 -20.16 17.19 -12.27
C PRO A 92 -19.66 18.45 -11.55
N ALA A 93 -20.50 19.48 -11.55
CA ALA A 93 -20.19 20.74 -10.89
C ALA A 93 -19.92 20.52 -9.40
N PHE A 94 -18.93 21.24 -8.87
CA PHE A 94 -18.56 21.18 -7.46
C PHE A 94 -18.27 22.58 -6.91
N PRO A 95 -18.48 22.82 -5.61
CA PRO A 95 -18.10 24.08 -4.99
C PRO A 95 -16.56 24.17 -4.91
N LEU A 96 -16.03 25.31 -5.34
CA LEU A 96 -14.61 25.63 -5.33
C LEU A 96 -14.40 26.98 -4.66
N ARG A 97 -13.56 27.04 -3.62
CA ARG A 97 -13.04 28.30 -3.11
C ARG A 97 -11.91 28.79 -4.02
N ILE A 98 -12.03 30.03 -4.47
CA ILE A 98 -11.08 30.65 -5.38
C ILE A 98 -10.75 32.06 -4.92
N ALA A 99 -9.46 32.41 -4.98
CA ALA A 99 -8.97 33.72 -4.61
C ALA A 99 -8.84 34.60 -5.87
N PHE A 100 -9.49 35.76 -5.87
CA PHE A 100 -9.28 36.78 -6.88
C PHE A 100 -8.28 37.82 -6.37
N ALA A 101 -7.28 38.12 -7.19
CA ALA A 101 -6.32 39.17 -6.87
C ALA A 101 -6.93 40.56 -7.02
N GLU A 102 -6.39 41.53 -6.29
CA GLU A 102 -6.74 42.94 -6.47
C GLU A 102 -6.09 43.57 -7.73
N ARG A 103 -5.10 42.89 -8.33
CA ARG A 103 -4.30 43.33 -9.48
C ARG A 103 -4.31 42.29 -10.61
N GLU A 104 -3.86 42.70 -11.79
CA GLU A 104 -3.78 41.84 -12.98
C GLU A 104 -2.47 41.04 -13.05
N GLU A 105 -1.37 41.50 -12.44
CA GLU A 105 -0.06 40.83 -12.54
C GLU A 105 0.08 39.62 -11.61
N VAL A 106 -0.86 38.67 -11.74
CA VAL A 106 -0.87 37.37 -11.09
C VAL A 106 -1.12 36.27 -12.12
N PRO A 107 -0.49 35.10 -12.00
CA PRO A 107 -0.84 33.96 -12.83
C PRO A 107 -2.20 33.38 -12.42
N ASN A 108 -2.95 32.85 -13.38
CA ASN A 108 -4.12 32.02 -13.08
C ASN A 108 -3.63 30.63 -12.66
N LEU A 109 -3.91 30.23 -11.42
CA LEU A 109 -3.44 28.99 -10.81
C LEU A 109 -4.60 28.08 -10.40
N LEU A 110 -4.43 26.78 -10.59
CA LEU A 110 -5.24 25.74 -9.96
C LEU A 110 -4.47 25.19 -8.76
N GLY A 111 -4.89 25.59 -7.56
CA GLY A 111 -4.27 25.20 -6.31
C GLY A 111 -4.86 23.90 -5.75
N ARG A 112 -4.37 23.50 -4.57
CA ARG A 112 -4.72 22.19 -3.99
C ARG A 112 -6.05 22.13 -3.24
N LEU A 113 -6.48 23.23 -2.61
CA LEU A 113 -7.72 23.30 -1.82
C LEU A 113 -8.94 23.03 -2.71
N ASP A 114 -9.84 22.18 -2.24
CA ASP A 114 -11.07 21.74 -2.92
C ASP A 114 -10.86 20.92 -4.23
N VAL A 115 -9.67 20.99 -4.84
CA VAL A 115 -9.30 20.25 -6.05
C VAL A 115 -8.74 18.87 -5.70
N LEU A 116 -7.69 18.77 -4.86
CA LEU A 116 -7.03 17.48 -4.58
C LEU A 116 -7.87 16.51 -3.74
N ASP A 117 -8.91 17.01 -3.07
CA ASP A 117 -9.86 16.14 -2.37
C ASP A 117 -10.78 15.37 -3.33
N ARG A 118 -10.86 15.85 -4.58
CA ARG A 118 -11.78 15.41 -5.63
C ARG A 118 -11.08 14.83 -6.84
N PHE A 119 -9.84 15.25 -7.10
CA PHE A 119 -9.12 14.85 -8.29
C PHE A 119 -7.74 14.32 -7.91
N GLN A 120 -7.37 13.22 -8.56
CA GLN A 120 -5.98 12.85 -8.68
C GLN A 120 -5.36 13.62 -9.85
N LEU A 121 -4.18 14.19 -9.61
CA LEU A 121 -3.37 14.83 -10.63
C LEU A 121 -2.26 13.89 -11.08
N ASP A 122 -2.10 13.76 -12.40
CA ASP A 122 -0.97 13.07 -13.03
C ASP A 122 -0.30 14.04 -14.03
N PHE A 123 1.02 14.14 -13.92
CA PHE A 123 1.86 15.01 -14.74
C PHE A 123 2.75 14.13 -15.60
N ASP A 124 2.43 14.02 -16.89
CA ASP A 124 3.19 13.21 -17.83
C ASP A 124 4.06 14.11 -18.70
N ALA A 125 5.31 14.28 -18.28
CA ALA A 125 6.27 15.11 -19.01
C ALA A 125 6.66 14.52 -20.38
N SER A 126 6.50 13.21 -20.57
CA SER A 126 6.85 12.54 -21.84
C SER A 126 5.80 12.80 -22.92
N LEU A 127 4.55 12.98 -22.50
CA LEU A 127 3.41 13.33 -23.35
C LEU A 127 3.04 14.82 -23.26
N GLU A 128 3.76 15.58 -22.43
CA GLU A 128 3.52 17.00 -22.16
C GLU A 128 2.04 17.25 -21.80
N GLU A 129 1.49 16.46 -20.88
CA GLU A 129 0.07 16.54 -20.50
C GLU A 129 -0.20 16.44 -19.00
N THR A 130 -1.32 17.03 -18.57
CA THR A 130 -1.86 16.95 -17.22
C THR A 130 -3.17 16.19 -17.27
N ARG A 131 -3.29 15.12 -16.47
CA ARG A 131 -4.53 14.34 -16.35
C ARG A 131 -5.18 14.59 -15.00
N LEU A 132 -6.48 14.88 -15.03
CA LEU A 132 -7.35 14.98 -13.86
C LEU A 132 -8.32 13.80 -13.87
N THR A 133 -8.14 12.89 -12.93
CA THR A 133 -9.01 11.73 -12.72
C THR A 133 -9.75 11.86 -11.40
N GLY A 134 -10.87 11.14 -11.23
CA GLY A 134 -11.50 11.02 -9.91
C GLY A 134 -10.52 10.42 -8.90
N PRO A 135 -10.77 10.56 -7.59
CA PRO A 135 -9.86 10.01 -6.59
C PRO A 135 -9.82 8.48 -6.76
N TRP A 136 -8.64 7.89 -6.68
CA TRP A 136 -8.48 6.44 -6.78
C TRP A 136 -9.09 5.69 -5.59
N LEU A 137 -9.46 6.41 -4.52
CA LEU A 137 -10.17 5.89 -3.35
C LEU A 137 -11.46 6.66 -3.13
N ASP A 138 -12.53 5.92 -2.94
CA ASP A 138 -13.72 6.45 -2.32
C ASP A 138 -13.48 6.80 -0.84
N ALA A 139 -14.50 7.37 -0.18
CA ALA A 139 -14.39 7.78 1.23
C ALA A 139 -14.15 6.60 2.19
N ASN A 140 -14.72 5.44 1.90
CA ASN A 140 -14.58 4.23 2.70
C ASN A 140 -13.20 3.60 2.52
N GLU A 141 -12.73 3.48 1.28
CA GLU A 141 -11.38 3.03 0.94
C GLU A 141 -10.32 3.93 1.57
N ARG A 142 -10.53 5.26 1.58
CA ARG A 142 -9.67 6.21 2.31
C ARG A 142 -9.62 5.95 3.81
N LYS A 143 -10.76 5.56 4.41
CA LYS A 143 -10.82 5.23 5.85
C LYS A 143 -10.04 3.95 6.14
N ILE A 144 -10.23 2.91 5.32
CA ILE A 144 -9.48 1.66 5.41
C ILE A 144 -7.97 1.94 5.27
N TRP A 145 -7.57 2.74 4.27
CA TRP A 145 -6.17 3.09 4.07
C TRP A 145 -5.56 3.87 5.23
N ARG A 146 -6.27 4.84 5.80
CA ARG A 146 -5.81 5.58 6.98
C ARG A 146 -5.59 4.65 8.17
N HIS A 147 -6.54 3.75 8.42
CA HIS A 147 -6.39 2.75 9.47
C HIS A 147 -5.16 1.85 9.25
N LEU A 148 -4.94 1.39 8.01
CA LEU A 148 -3.75 0.60 7.67
C LEU A 148 -2.45 1.39 7.90
N LEU A 149 -2.41 2.68 7.55
CA LEU A 149 -1.25 3.55 7.82
C LEU A 149 -1.04 3.80 9.33
N GLU A 150 -2.11 3.93 10.11
CA GLU A 150 -2.04 4.05 11.57
C GLU A 150 -1.45 2.79 12.21
N VAL A 151 -1.87 1.60 11.75
CA VAL A 151 -1.30 0.32 12.19
C VAL A 151 0.18 0.25 11.79
N GLU A 152 0.52 0.59 10.54
CA GLU A 152 1.91 0.63 10.07
C GLU A 152 2.78 1.53 10.97
N ASN A 153 2.35 2.78 11.19
CA ASN A 153 3.06 3.72 12.05
C ASN A 153 3.19 3.22 13.49
N THR A 154 2.15 2.60 14.03
CA THR A 154 2.18 2.02 15.39
C THR A 154 3.20 0.89 15.49
N VAL A 155 3.31 0.03 14.46
CA VAL A 155 4.33 -1.02 14.41
C VAL A 155 5.72 -0.38 14.32
N LEU A 156 5.93 0.58 13.41
CA LEU A 156 7.23 1.22 13.21
C LEU A 156 7.73 2.01 14.43
N GLU A 157 6.84 2.70 15.15
CA GLU A 157 7.21 3.45 16.35
C GLU A 157 7.60 2.54 17.52
N LYS A 158 6.91 1.40 17.68
CA LYS A 158 7.34 0.35 18.63
C LYS A 158 8.75 -0.16 18.30
N TRP A 159 9.07 -0.18 17.02
CA TRP A 159 10.27 -0.79 16.48
C TRP A 159 11.53 0.06 16.51
N LYS A 160 11.38 1.37 16.27
CA LYS A 160 12.48 2.32 16.40
C LYS A 160 13.10 2.29 17.80
N LYS A 161 12.29 1.96 18.82
CA LYS A 161 12.69 2.00 20.24
C LYS A 161 13.39 0.74 20.75
N GLN A 162 13.34 -0.38 20.02
CA GLN A 162 13.91 -1.65 20.47
C GLN A 162 15.05 -2.12 19.54
N PRO A 163 16.33 -2.09 19.99
CA PRO A 163 17.40 -2.76 19.26
C PRO A 163 17.12 -4.27 19.23
N LEU A 164 17.17 -4.89 18.05
CA LEU A 164 17.05 -6.33 17.91
C LEU A 164 18.45 -6.94 18.05
N GLY A 165 18.66 -7.74 19.08
CA GLY A 165 19.90 -8.50 19.30
C GLY A 165 19.69 -9.99 19.09
N GLY A 166 20.79 -10.71 18.87
CA GLY A 166 20.84 -12.17 18.94
C GLY A 166 19.79 -12.89 18.08
N ARG A 167 18.99 -13.75 18.72
CA ARG A 167 18.02 -14.62 18.05
C ARG A 167 16.84 -13.85 17.45
N VAL A 168 16.50 -12.69 18.01
CA VAL A 168 15.37 -11.88 17.53
C VAL A 168 15.66 -11.30 16.15
N ASP A 169 16.88 -10.81 15.93
CA ASP A 169 17.32 -10.29 14.63
C ASP A 169 17.32 -11.39 13.56
N GLU A 170 17.83 -12.59 13.88
CA GLU A 170 17.81 -13.73 12.96
C GLU A 170 16.38 -14.16 12.61
N ALA A 171 15.49 -14.24 13.60
CA ALA A 171 14.09 -14.57 13.37
C ALA A 171 13.41 -13.52 12.48
N ALA A 172 13.59 -12.24 12.77
CA ALA A 172 13.05 -11.14 11.97
C ALA A 172 13.52 -11.19 10.51
N LYS A 173 14.81 -11.43 10.26
CA LYS A 173 15.35 -11.60 8.90
C LYS A 173 14.67 -12.73 8.15
N ARG A 174 14.43 -13.88 8.80
CA ARG A 174 13.72 -15.01 8.17
C ARG A 174 12.26 -14.69 7.85
N PHE A 175 11.56 -13.99 8.73
CA PHE A 175 10.21 -13.49 8.46
C PHE A 175 10.19 -12.57 7.24
N LEU A 176 11.11 -11.61 7.15
CA LEU A 176 11.18 -10.68 6.02
C LEU A 176 11.54 -11.36 4.71
N ASN A 177 12.51 -12.27 4.71
CA ASN A 177 12.85 -13.03 3.51
C ASN A 177 11.66 -13.86 3.01
N ARG A 178 10.86 -14.41 3.93
CA ARG A 178 9.64 -15.14 3.56
C ARG A 178 8.58 -14.22 2.99
N ALA A 179 8.40 -13.05 3.59
CA ALA A 179 7.42 -12.07 3.13
C ALA A 179 7.79 -11.50 1.75
N ASP A 180 9.08 -11.22 1.54
CA ASP A 180 9.64 -10.82 0.26
C ASP A 180 9.36 -11.86 -0.84
N SER A 181 9.63 -13.13 -0.55
CA SER A 181 9.32 -14.24 -1.47
C SER A 181 7.83 -14.30 -1.84
N LEU A 182 6.93 -13.99 -0.89
CA LEU A 182 5.49 -13.94 -1.14
C LEU A 182 5.11 -12.73 -2.01
N VAL A 183 5.66 -11.55 -1.75
CA VAL A 183 5.42 -10.36 -2.58
C VAL A 183 5.95 -10.55 -4.00
N ALA A 184 7.14 -11.13 -4.16
CA ALA A 184 7.69 -11.49 -5.46
C ALA A 184 6.79 -12.49 -6.20
N ALA A 185 6.26 -13.49 -5.50
CA ALA A 185 5.29 -14.44 -6.07
C ALA A 185 3.99 -13.73 -6.51
N ALA A 186 3.45 -12.80 -5.72
CA ALA A 186 2.28 -12.01 -6.12
C ALA A 186 2.55 -11.19 -7.40
N ALA A 187 3.71 -10.54 -7.50
CA ALA A 187 4.08 -9.79 -8.70
C ALA A 187 4.26 -10.71 -9.93
N GLY A 188 4.82 -11.91 -9.74
CA GLY A 188 4.89 -12.92 -10.78
C GLY A 188 3.52 -13.39 -11.27
N LEU A 189 2.62 -13.72 -10.34
CA LEU A 189 1.23 -14.10 -10.64
C LEU A 189 0.49 -12.97 -11.38
N TRP A 190 0.73 -11.71 -11.00
CA TRP A 190 0.17 -10.55 -11.68
C TRP A 190 0.61 -10.47 -13.14
N LYS A 191 1.93 -10.54 -13.39
CA LYS A 191 2.51 -10.51 -14.75
C LYS A 191 2.04 -11.66 -15.63
N LEU A 192 1.74 -12.81 -15.03
CA LEU A 192 1.22 -14.00 -15.72
C LEU A 192 -0.30 -14.00 -15.87
N HIS A 193 -0.99 -12.91 -15.48
CA HIS A 193 -2.44 -12.81 -15.45
C HIS A 193 -3.14 -13.90 -14.60
N ARG A 194 -2.45 -14.47 -13.61
CA ARG A 194 -2.95 -15.48 -12.65
C ARG A 194 -3.49 -14.81 -11.37
N ARG A 195 -4.30 -13.76 -11.53
CA ARG A 195 -4.80 -12.94 -10.42
C ARG A 195 -5.66 -13.73 -9.42
N SER A 196 -6.33 -14.80 -9.89
CA SER A 196 -7.12 -15.72 -9.07
C SER A 196 -6.32 -16.46 -7.99
N GLU A 197 -4.99 -16.42 -8.02
CA GLU A 197 -4.13 -17.06 -7.00
C GLU A 197 -3.62 -16.09 -5.93
N LEU A 198 -3.79 -14.78 -6.14
CA LEU A 198 -3.39 -13.75 -5.18
C LEU A 198 -4.01 -13.91 -3.79
N PRO A 199 -5.28 -14.38 -3.63
CA PRO A 199 -5.85 -14.68 -2.32
C PRO A 199 -4.97 -15.56 -1.43
N LEU A 200 -4.30 -16.56 -2.01
CA LEU A 200 -3.41 -17.46 -1.26
C LEU A 200 -2.17 -16.72 -0.75
N ILE A 201 -1.63 -15.80 -1.55
CA ILE A 201 -0.50 -14.97 -1.17
C ILE A 201 -0.91 -13.97 -0.08
N ILE A 202 -2.07 -13.33 -0.21
CA ILE A 202 -2.61 -12.39 0.78
C ILE A 202 -2.82 -13.09 2.13
N ARG A 203 -3.44 -14.28 2.11
CA ARG A 203 -3.60 -15.11 3.31
C ARG A 203 -2.25 -15.41 3.97
N ALA A 204 -1.26 -15.82 3.18
CA ALA A 204 0.07 -16.14 3.70
C ALA A 204 0.79 -14.91 4.28
N LEU A 205 0.68 -13.74 3.64
CA LEU A 205 1.22 -12.48 4.16
C LEU A 205 0.55 -12.08 5.47
N PHE A 206 -0.79 -12.21 5.55
CA PHE A 206 -1.52 -11.95 6.78
C PHE A 206 -1.08 -12.89 7.91
N GLU A 207 -1.02 -14.19 7.67
CA GLU A 207 -0.57 -15.15 8.68
C GLU A 207 0.85 -14.84 9.16
N LEU A 208 1.75 -14.54 8.23
CA LEU A 208 3.13 -14.18 8.53
C LEU A 208 3.20 -12.92 9.40
N SER A 209 2.36 -11.92 9.14
CA SER A 209 2.30 -10.70 9.94
C SER A 209 1.82 -10.91 11.37
N VAL A 210 0.78 -11.72 11.57
CA VAL A 210 0.22 -12.01 12.88
C VAL A 210 1.23 -12.79 13.71
N GLN A 211 1.88 -13.78 13.09
CA GLN A 211 2.99 -14.53 13.72
C GLN A 211 4.14 -13.61 14.11
N PHE A 212 4.41 -12.62 13.27
CA PHE A 212 5.50 -11.69 13.48
C PHE A 212 5.22 -10.73 14.65
N GLU A 213 4.04 -10.10 14.69
CA GLU A 213 3.60 -9.28 15.82
C GLU A 213 3.51 -10.10 17.11
N TYR A 214 3.06 -11.36 17.01
CA TYR A 214 3.04 -12.29 18.12
C TYR A 214 4.45 -12.51 18.64
N MET A 215 5.44 -12.76 17.78
CA MET A 215 6.84 -12.85 18.20
C MET A 215 7.27 -11.58 18.95
N MET A 216 6.92 -10.40 18.44
CA MET A 216 7.33 -9.12 19.00
C MET A 216 6.71 -8.77 20.36
N LYS A 217 5.64 -9.45 20.80
CA LYS A 217 5.09 -9.26 22.16
C LYS A 217 6.02 -9.80 23.25
N ASP A 218 6.82 -10.81 22.94
CA ASP A 218 7.82 -11.38 23.85
C ASP A 218 9.03 -11.88 23.02
N PRO A 219 9.87 -10.95 22.53
CA PRO A 219 10.74 -11.18 21.37
C PRO A 219 11.72 -12.34 21.54
N GLU A 220 12.48 -12.37 22.63
CA GLU A 220 13.55 -13.36 22.84
C GLU A 220 13.01 -14.80 22.90
N PRO A 221 12.12 -15.18 23.84
CA PRO A 221 11.64 -16.54 23.93
C PRO A 221 10.82 -16.96 22.69
N ARG A 222 10.07 -16.04 22.07
CA ARG A 222 9.28 -16.37 20.86
C ARG A 222 10.15 -16.49 19.61
N ALA A 223 11.18 -15.66 19.47
CA ALA A 223 12.18 -15.84 18.42
C ALA A 223 12.92 -17.18 18.59
N ALA A 224 13.21 -17.58 19.84
CA ALA A 224 13.79 -18.88 20.10
C ALA A 224 12.88 -20.04 19.64
N LEU A 225 11.58 -19.98 19.96
CA LEU A 225 10.58 -20.95 19.46
C LEU A 225 10.49 -20.95 17.93
N TYR A 226 10.44 -19.78 17.29
CA TYR A 226 10.39 -19.71 15.84
C TYR A 226 11.60 -20.37 15.17
N LEU A 227 12.82 -20.05 15.65
CA LEU A 227 14.05 -20.60 15.10
C LEU A 227 14.20 -22.10 15.37
N ASP A 228 13.90 -22.55 16.60
CA ASP A 228 14.02 -23.96 16.98
C ASP A 228 13.02 -24.84 16.20
N PHE A 229 11.86 -24.29 15.81
CA PHE A 229 10.87 -25.01 15.00
C PHE A 229 11.40 -25.42 13.62
N ALA A 230 12.45 -24.77 13.10
CA ALA A 230 13.13 -25.21 11.89
C ALA A 230 13.68 -26.64 12.01
N HIS A 231 14.12 -27.06 13.21
CA HIS A 231 14.60 -28.43 13.43
C HIS A 231 13.44 -29.45 13.39
N ILE A 232 12.25 -29.07 13.85
CA ILE A 232 11.03 -29.88 13.73
C ILE A 232 10.68 -30.09 12.24
N THR A 233 10.63 -29.01 11.49
CA THR A 233 10.31 -29.05 10.04
C THR A 233 11.34 -29.85 9.26
N ASN A 234 12.64 -29.62 9.51
CA ASN A 234 13.73 -30.34 8.84
C ASN A 234 13.68 -31.85 9.10
N TYR A 235 13.42 -32.26 10.34
CA TYR A 235 13.28 -33.69 10.66
C TYR A 235 12.06 -34.32 9.99
N ARG A 236 10.90 -33.62 9.98
CA ARG A 236 9.70 -34.08 9.27
C ARG A 236 9.92 -34.22 7.78
N LEU A 237 10.55 -33.22 7.14
CA LEU A 237 10.89 -33.26 5.73
C LEU A 237 11.84 -34.42 5.42
N ALA A 238 12.92 -34.59 6.20
CA ALA A 238 13.85 -35.70 6.01
C ALA A 238 13.15 -37.07 6.08
N ARG A 239 12.23 -37.25 7.03
CA ARG A 239 11.39 -38.45 7.12
C ARG A 239 10.46 -38.61 5.93
N ALA A 240 9.74 -37.56 5.54
CA ALA A 240 8.83 -37.61 4.40
C ALA A 240 9.56 -38.00 3.11
N TRP A 241 10.72 -37.41 2.84
CA TRP A 241 11.55 -37.74 1.67
C TRP A 241 12.06 -39.17 1.67
N THR A 242 12.53 -39.67 2.82
CA THR A 242 13.02 -41.05 2.94
C THR A 242 11.89 -42.09 2.92
N GLN A 243 10.69 -41.73 3.36
CA GLN A 243 9.50 -42.59 3.31
C GLN A 243 8.76 -42.49 1.99
N SER A 244 9.04 -41.48 1.17
CA SER A 244 8.38 -41.27 -0.12
C SER A 244 8.55 -42.52 -1.02
N PRO A 245 7.48 -42.98 -1.68
CA PRO A 245 7.59 -44.02 -2.68
C PRO A 245 8.35 -43.53 -3.92
N GLY A 246 8.81 -44.47 -4.74
CA GLY A 246 9.49 -44.16 -6.01
C GLY A 246 11.01 -43.97 -5.92
N THR A 247 11.58 -43.58 -7.06
CA THR A 247 13.03 -43.61 -7.31
C THR A 247 13.83 -42.68 -6.39
N ILE A 248 13.30 -41.48 -6.11
CA ILE A 248 13.96 -40.51 -5.23
C ILE A 248 14.04 -41.05 -3.80
N GLY A 249 12.91 -41.50 -3.24
CA GLY A 249 12.87 -42.06 -1.89
C GLY A 249 13.73 -43.31 -1.76
N LYS A 250 13.74 -44.20 -2.77
CA LYS A 250 14.64 -45.36 -2.81
C LYS A 250 16.11 -44.93 -2.78
N ARG A 251 16.53 -44.00 -3.65
CA ARG A 251 17.92 -43.49 -3.67
C ARG A 251 18.33 -42.85 -2.35
N LEU A 252 17.43 -42.12 -1.69
CA LEU A 252 17.70 -41.52 -0.37
C LEU A 252 17.81 -42.59 0.72
N ARG A 253 16.97 -43.64 0.69
CA ARG A 253 17.04 -44.77 1.62
C ARG A 253 18.34 -45.56 1.49
N ASP A 254 18.79 -45.75 0.24
CA ASP A 254 19.99 -46.51 -0.11
C ASP A 254 21.27 -45.67 -0.02
N SER A 255 21.17 -44.37 0.27
CA SER A 255 22.34 -43.48 0.34
C SER A 255 23.27 -43.86 1.50
N PRO A 256 24.58 -44.02 1.26
CA PRO A 256 25.54 -44.32 2.33
C PRO A 256 25.69 -43.17 3.34
N ARG A 257 25.26 -41.95 2.98
CA ARG A 257 25.29 -40.77 3.87
C ARG A 257 24.05 -40.65 4.76
N ARG A 258 23.01 -41.48 4.53
CA ARG A 258 21.73 -41.41 5.24
C ARG A 258 21.88 -41.51 6.77
N PRO A 259 22.63 -42.47 7.35
CA PRO A 259 22.72 -42.59 8.81
C PRO A 259 23.23 -41.31 9.49
N ASN A 260 24.23 -40.66 8.88
CA ASN A 260 24.78 -39.40 9.38
C ASN A 260 23.77 -38.26 9.30
N GLY A 261 23.07 -38.14 8.16
CA GLY A 261 22.01 -37.14 7.98
C GLY A 261 20.86 -37.31 8.97
N GLU A 262 20.34 -38.53 9.11
CA GLU A 262 19.26 -38.85 10.05
C GLU A 262 19.68 -38.61 11.51
N ARG A 263 20.90 -39.01 11.89
CA ARG A 263 21.42 -38.76 13.24
C ARG A 263 21.45 -37.26 13.54
N ARG A 264 21.96 -36.44 12.62
CA ARG A 264 22.01 -34.97 12.79
C ARG A 264 20.62 -34.38 13.00
N TYR A 265 19.66 -34.71 12.15
CA TYR A 265 18.30 -34.19 12.29
C TYR A 265 17.59 -34.70 13.54
N ARG A 266 17.83 -35.97 13.91
CA ARG A 266 17.22 -36.58 15.11
C ARG A 266 17.72 -35.93 16.39
N VAL A 267 19.02 -35.67 16.54
CA VAL A 267 19.57 -35.03 17.75
C VAL A 267 18.95 -33.66 17.98
N GLU A 268 18.89 -32.82 16.94
CA GLU A 268 18.27 -31.48 17.06
C GLU A 268 16.75 -31.55 17.28
N TYR A 269 16.07 -32.49 16.64
CA TYR A 269 14.64 -32.73 16.86
C TYR A 269 14.36 -33.10 18.31
N GLU A 270 15.08 -34.08 18.86
CA GLU A 270 14.93 -34.55 20.24
C GLU A 270 15.22 -33.44 21.27
N ARG A 271 16.19 -32.56 20.97
CA ARG A 271 16.52 -31.39 21.80
C ARG A 271 15.33 -30.44 21.97
N VAL A 272 14.56 -30.19 20.89
CA VAL A 272 13.54 -29.12 20.88
C VAL A 272 12.09 -29.62 20.92
N ARG A 273 11.82 -30.90 20.60
CA ARG A 273 10.45 -31.43 20.41
C ARG A 273 9.50 -31.19 21.57
N ARG A 274 10.01 -31.22 22.82
CA ARG A 274 9.21 -31.05 24.03
C ARG A 274 8.48 -29.69 24.08
N HIS A 275 9.06 -28.65 23.49
CA HIS A 275 8.44 -27.32 23.42
C HIS A 275 7.22 -27.25 22.49
N TYR A 276 7.10 -28.21 21.57
CA TYR A 276 6.08 -28.22 20.52
C TYR A 276 5.06 -29.33 20.68
N GLU A 277 5.06 -30.06 21.78
CA GLU A 277 4.05 -31.08 22.06
C GLU A 277 2.66 -30.44 22.16
N ALA A 278 1.68 -31.00 21.45
CA ALA A 278 0.30 -30.52 21.44
C ALA A 278 -0.37 -30.68 22.82
N LYS A 279 -0.01 -31.76 23.52
CA LYS A 279 -0.32 -32.01 24.93
C LYS A 279 0.96 -32.49 25.60
N LYS A 280 1.26 -31.98 26.79
CA LYS A 280 2.47 -32.36 27.55
C LYS A 280 2.54 -33.89 27.71
N GLY A 281 3.63 -34.48 27.25
CA GLY A 281 3.89 -35.92 27.32
C GLY A 281 3.26 -36.77 26.19
N SER A 282 2.50 -36.17 25.27
CA SER A 282 1.83 -36.94 24.20
C SER A 282 2.77 -37.40 23.10
N GLY A 283 3.97 -36.81 22.98
CA GLY A 283 4.88 -37.02 21.86
C GLY A 283 4.39 -36.45 20.51
N ASN A 284 3.11 -36.06 20.41
CA ASN A 284 2.53 -35.46 19.23
C ASN A 284 2.95 -34.00 19.12
N VAL A 285 3.84 -33.71 18.17
CA VAL A 285 4.34 -32.35 17.92
C VAL A 285 3.36 -31.55 17.03
N ARG A 286 3.11 -30.29 17.34
CA ARG A 286 2.25 -29.37 16.58
C ARG A 286 2.79 -29.08 15.16
N GLY A 287 1.91 -28.59 14.29
CA GLY A 287 2.22 -28.21 12.91
C GLY A 287 2.86 -26.82 12.75
N HIS A 288 2.95 -26.04 13.83
CA HIS A 288 3.40 -24.65 13.86
C HIS A 288 4.21 -24.37 15.14
N TRP A 289 4.97 -23.28 15.14
CA TRP A 289 5.93 -22.93 16.19
C TRP A 289 5.30 -22.30 17.44
N TYR A 290 4.14 -21.66 17.28
CA TYR A 290 3.41 -21.00 18.36
C TYR A 290 2.40 -21.96 19.05
N PRO A 291 2.00 -21.70 20.31
CA PRO A 291 0.90 -22.42 20.94
C PRO A 291 -0.46 -21.99 20.38
N GLY A 292 -1.45 -22.88 20.44
CA GLY A 292 -2.82 -22.54 20.04
C GLY A 292 -3.06 -22.58 18.53
N ASN A 293 -3.87 -21.66 18.02
CA ASN A 293 -4.15 -21.49 16.59
C ASN A 293 -4.01 -20.02 16.15
N LEU A 294 -4.03 -19.76 14.84
CA LEU A 294 -3.81 -18.42 14.31
C LEU A 294 -4.84 -17.38 14.81
N ARG A 295 -6.10 -17.79 15.06
CA ARG A 295 -7.13 -16.89 15.61
C ARG A 295 -6.79 -16.45 17.03
N GLN A 296 -6.23 -17.35 17.84
CA GLN A 296 -5.76 -17.02 19.19
C GLN A 296 -4.58 -16.06 19.15
N LEU A 297 -3.64 -16.25 18.22
CA LEU A 297 -2.55 -15.29 17.98
C LEU A 297 -3.10 -13.92 17.58
N ALA A 298 -4.02 -13.88 16.61
CA ALA A 298 -4.66 -12.65 16.17
C ALA A 298 -5.35 -11.93 17.34
N LYS A 299 -6.02 -12.66 18.24
CA LYS A 299 -6.57 -12.09 19.47
C LYS A 299 -5.51 -11.47 20.38
N GLU A 300 -4.38 -12.14 20.55
CA GLU A 300 -3.30 -11.65 21.42
C GLU A 300 -2.60 -10.39 20.88
N VAL A 301 -2.57 -10.23 19.55
CA VAL A 301 -2.02 -9.04 18.89
C VAL A 301 -3.09 -8.00 18.54
N ASP A 302 -4.32 -8.18 18.98
CA ASP A 302 -5.46 -7.27 18.75
C ASP A 302 -5.85 -7.09 17.27
N ARG A 303 -5.89 -8.21 16.53
CA ARG A 303 -6.18 -8.27 15.08
C ARG A 303 -7.28 -9.26 14.72
N VAL A 304 -8.26 -9.43 15.61
CA VAL A 304 -9.37 -10.37 15.41
C VAL A 304 -10.23 -9.95 14.22
N ALA A 305 -10.49 -8.65 14.06
CA ALA A 305 -11.31 -8.13 12.96
C ALA A 305 -10.69 -8.48 11.59
N GLU A 306 -9.37 -8.31 11.45
CA GLU A 306 -8.67 -8.67 10.22
C GLU A 306 -8.57 -10.19 10.04
N TYR A 307 -8.50 -10.98 11.11
CA TYR A 307 -8.60 -12.43 10.99
C TYR A 307 -9.94 -12.85 10.40
N GLU A 308 -11.05 -12.35 10.95
CA GLU A 308 -12.41 -12.68 10.47
C GLU A 308 -12.65 -12.13 9.06
N THR A 309 -12.00 -11.03 8.67
CA THR A 309 -12.21 -10.40 7.36
C THR A 309 -11.27 -10.95 6.29
N ILE A 310 -9.96 -10.98 6.54
CA ILE A 310 -8.92 -11.35 5.56
C ILE A 310 -8.72 -12.86 5.58
N TYR A 311 -8.42 -13.44 6.74
CA TYR A 311 -8.08 -14.86 6.80
C TYR A 311 -9.28 -15.74 6.47
N ALA A 312 -10.45 -15.48 7.06
CA ALA A 312 -11.64 -16.31 6.81
C ALA A 312 -12.05 -16.26 5.32
N THR A 313 -12.10 -15.06 4.73
CA THR A 313 -12.45 -14.86 3.31
C THR A 313 -11.50 -15.61 2.39
N TYR A 314 -10.18 -15.51 2.60
CA TYR A 314 -9.21 -16.17 1.71
C TYR A 314 -8.91 -17.62 2.10
N CYS A 315 -9.38 -18.08 3.27
CA CYS A 315 -9.29 -19.49 3.66
C CYS A 315 -10.19 -20.35 2.76
N ALA A 316 -11.42 -19.89 2.51
CA ALA A 316 -12.36 -20.50 1.59
C ALA A 316 -11.76 -20.73 0.19
N TRP A 317 -10.97 -19.76 -0.29
CA TRP A 317 -10.27 -19.86 -1.57
C TRP A 317 -9.28 -21.03 -1.62
N ALA A 318 -8.53 -21.25 -0.54
CA ALA A 318 -7.58 -22.35 -0.46
C ALA A 318 -8.26 -23.72 -0.37
N HIS A 319 -9.52 -23.75 0.06
CA HIS A 319 -10.32 -24.97 0.16
C HIS A 319 -11.21 -25.21 -1.07
N GLY A 320 -11.17 -24.31 -2.06
CA GLY A 320 -11.94 -24.44 -3.30
C GLY A 320 -13.44 -24.25 -3.10
N ASP A 321 -13.84 -23.43 -2.13
CA ASP A 321 -15.25 -23.18 -1.87
C ASP A 321 -15.94 -22.60 -3.12
N PRO A 322 -17.17 -23.05 -3.47
CA PRO A 322 -17.84 -22.65 -4.71
C PRO A 322 -18.00 -21.13 -4.87
N TRP A 323 -18.29 -20.42 -3.78
CA TRP A 323 -18.50 -18.98 -3.78
C TRP A 323 -17.20 -18.19 -4.02
N ALA A 324 -16.03 -18.77 -3.74
CA ALA A 324 -14.75 -18.11 -3.97
C ALA A 324 -14.50 -17.88 -5.47
N ARG A 325 -15.14 -18.67 -6.34
CA ARG A 325 -15.09 -18.48 -7.80
C ARG A 325 -15.80 -17.20 -8.26
N ASP A 326 -16.81 -16.76 -7.51
CA ASP A 326 -17.68 -15.64 -7.88
C ASP A 326 -17.13 -14.28 -7.39
N LEU A 327 -16.05 -14.29 -6.62
CA LEU A 327 -15.33 -13.07 -6.26
C LEU A 327 -14.70 -12.47 -7.53
N PRO A 328 -14.90 -11.17 -7.79
CA PRO A 328 -14.45 -10.51 -9.00
C PRO A 328 -12.93 -10.63 -9.14
N SER A 329 -12.48 -11.39 -10.12
CA SER A 329 -11.06 -11.61 -10.43
C SER A 329 -10.48 -10.50 -11.31
N GLU A 330 -11.33 -9.68 -11.92
CA GLU A 330 -10.95 -8.58 -12.80
C GLU A 330 -11.39 -7.19 -12.29
N PRO A 331 -10.58 -6.14 -12.51
CA PRO A 331 -10.94 -4.76 -12.20
C PRO A 331 -12.27 -4.31 -12.83
N ARG A 332 -12.60 -4.79 -14.04
CA ARG A 332 -13.84 -4.42 -14.74
C ARG A 332 -15.10 -4.94 -14.04
N ASP A 333 -15.04 -6.11 -13.40
CA ASP A 333 -16.13 -6.66 -12.58
C ASP A 333 -16.09 -6.13 -11.14
N ALA A 334 -14.91 -5.72 -10.68
CA ALA A 334 -14.73 -5.05 -9.40
C ALA A 334 -15.44 -3.67 -9.34
N ARG A 335 -15.53 -2.95 -10.48
CA ARG A 335 -16.34 -1.72 -10.63
C ARG A 335 -17.80 -1.91 -10.24
N ARG A 336 -18.38 -3.04 -10.65
CA ARG A 336 -19.80 -3.34 -10.42
C ARG A 336 -20.08 -3.79 -9.00
N SER A 337 -19.08 -4.34 -8.32
CA SER A 337 -19.19 -4.87 -6.97
C SER A 337 -18.72 -3.88 -5.89
N GLY A 338 -18.11 -2.75 -6.25
CA GLY A 338 -17.55 -1.78 -5.31
C GLY A 338 -16.29 -2.29 -4.58
N ILE A 339 -15.60 -3.28 -5.18
CA ILE A 339 -14.39 -3.93 -4.61
C ILE A 339 -13.18 -3.58 -5.50
N GLU A 340 -13.16 -2.40 -6.14
CA GLU A 340 -12.04 -1.97 -7.01
C GLU A 340 -10.78 -1.72 -6.19
N GLY A 341 -9.98 -2.78 -6.03
CA GLY A 341 -8.69 -2.74 -5.35
C GLY A 341 -8.57 -3.71 -4.18
N GLY A 342 -9.63 -4.40 -3.79
CA GLY A 342 -9.71 -5.16 -2.54
C GLY A 342 -8.60 -6.20 -2.30
N LEU A 343 -8.05 -6.83 -3.36
CA LEU A 343 -6.94 -7.78 -3.21
C LEU A 343 -5.56 -7.10 -3.17
N TRP A 344 -5.40 -5.99 -3.90
CA TRP A 344 -4.11 -5.31 -3.98
C TRP A 344 -3.83 -4.44 -2.76
N HIS A 345 -4.86 -3.86 -2.15
CA HIS A 345 -4.73 -3.04 -0.95
C HIS A 345 -4.02 -3.78 0.19
N PRO A 346 -4.40 -5.03 0.54
CA PRO A 346 -3.64 -5.86 1.47
C PRO A 346 -2.18 -6.09 1.05
N ILE A 347 -1.92 -6.38 -0.23
CA ILE A 347 -0.55 -6.65 -0.72
C ILE A 347 0.30 -5.37 -0.60
N ALA A 348 -0.23 -4.24 -1.03
CA ALA A 348 0.41 -2.93 -0.96
C ALA A 348 0.67 -2.50 0.49
N TYR A 349 -0.29 -2.74 1.39
CA TYR A 349 -0.10 -2.54 2.83
C TYR A 349 1.05 -3.39 3.39
N TRP A 350 1.06 -4.70 3.09
CA TRP A 350 2.14 -5.58 3.51
C TRP A 350 3.48 -5.16 2.93
N ALA A 351 3.52 -4.77 1.65
CA ALA A 351 4.73 -4.30 1.00
C ALA A 351 5.32 -3.06 1.68
N ARG A 352 4.48 -2.09 2.06
CA ARG A 352 4.92 -0.90 2.81
C ARG A 352 5.47 -1.26 4.18
N LEU A 353 4.73 -2.08 4.94
CA LEU A 353 5.19 -2.50 6.26
C LEU A 353 6.56 -3.21 6.17
N LEU A 354 6.73 -4.13 5.22
CA LEU A 354 7.98 -4.87 5.01
C LEU A 354 9.14 -3.93 4.64
N LYS A 355 8.90 -2.99 3.73
CA LYS A 355 9.89 -1.98 3.36
C LYS A 355 10.30 -1.15 4.57
N SER A 356 9.33 -0.62 5.30
CA SER A 356 9.56 0.22 6.48
C SER A 356 10.31 -0.53 7.59
N ILE A 357 10.01 -1.82 7.79
CA ILE A 357 10.76 -2.70 8.69
C ILE A 357 12.20 -2.91 8.20
N ALA A 358 12.38 -3.25 6.92
CA ALA A 358 13.69 -3.51 6.34
C ALA A 358 14.59 -2.27 6.44
N ASP A 359 14.05 -1.09 6.11
CA ASP A 359 14.73 0.20 6.23
C ASP A 359 15.11 0.48 7.70
N ALA A 360 14.18 0.32 8.64
CA ALA A 360 14.42 0.58 10.06
C ALA A 360 15.47 -0.35 10.69
N LYS A 361 15.59 -1.59 10.19
CA LYS A 361 16.53 -2.60 10.71
C LYS A 361 17.76 -2.79 9.82
N LYS A 362 17.92 -1.98 8.76
CA LYS A 362 19.02 -2.08 7.79
C LYS A 362 19.15 -3.50 7.20
N ILE A 363 18.02 -4.14 6.95
CA ILE A 363 17.97 -5.48 6.36
C ILE A 363 18.06 -5.31 4.85
N VAL A 364 19.13 -5.88 4.26
CA VAL A 364 19.39 -5.78 2.83
C VAL A 364 18.44 -6.72 2.08
N LEU A 365 17.46 -6.15 1.39
CA LEU A 365 16.65 -6.87 0.40
C LEU A 365 17.37 -6.85 -0.96
N SER A 366 17.03 -7.79 -1.85
CA SER A 366 17.56 -7.74 -3.23
C SER A 366 17.01 -6.51 -3.97
N ALA A 367 17.71 -6.05 -5.01
CA ALA A 367 17.24 -4.90 -5.80
C ALA A 367 15.85 -5.17 -6.43
N ASP A 368 15.63 -6.40 -6.91
CA ASP A 368 14.35 -6.83 -7.48
C ASP A 368 13.24 -6.89 -6.43
N ALA A 369 13.56 -7.35 -5.22
CA ALA A 369 12.65 -7.33 -4.07
C ALA A 369 12.23 -5.90 -3.72
N TYR A 370 13.19 -4.99 -3.61
CA TYR A 370 12.92 -3.59 -3.27
C TYR A 370 12.08 -2.91 -4.35
N LYS A 371 12.40 -3.13 -5.62
CA LYS A 371 11.60 -2.63 -6.75
C LYS A 371 10.18 -3.20 -6.74
N THR A 372 10.03 -4.49 -6.46
CA THR A 372 8.71 -5.13 -6.39
C THR A 372 7.89 -4.59 -5.23
N LEU A 373 8.49 -4.42 -4.06
CA LEU A 373 7.85 -3.81 -2.89
C LEU A 373 7.47 -2.36 -3.16
N GLU A 374 8.32 -1.57 -3.81
CA GLU A 374 8.04 -0.18 -4.16
C GLU A 374 6.87 -0.07 -5.13
N VAL A 375 6.85 -0.93 -6.15
CA VAL A 375 5.78 -1.04 -7.14
C VAL A 375 4.46 -1.46 -6.47
N ALA A 376 4.51 -2.46 -5.59
CA ALA A 376 3.35 -2.90 -4.81
C ALA A 376 2.86 -1.84 -3.84
N ALA A 377 3.76 -1.17 -3.13
CA ALA A 377 3.48 -0.13 -2.15
C ALA A 377 2.79 1.10 -2.75
N LYS A 378 3.15 1.45 -4.00
CA LYS A 378 2.51 2.53 -4.78
C LYS A 378 1.10 2.18 -5.25
N GLY A 379 0.62 0.96 -4.98
CA GLY A 379 -0.74 0.54 -5.30
C GLY A 379 -0.99 0.30 -6.79
N MET A 380 0.08 0.12 -7.60
CA MET A 380 0.08 0.11 -9.07
C MET A 380 -1.26 0.38 -9.76
N VAL A 381 -1.44 1.66 -10.12
CA VAL A 381 -2.10 2.02 -11.37
C VAL A 381 -0.98 2.24 -12.39
N GLN A 382 -0.93 1.37 -13.39
CA GLN A 382 -0.58 1.67 -14.79
C GLN A 382 -0.62 0.33 -15.55
N ASP A 383 -1.83 -0.01 -16.00
CA ASP A 383 -2.01 -0.57 -17.34
C ASP A 383 -2.25 0.61 -18.30
#